data_AF-A0A060YWV3-F1
#
_entry.id   AF-A0A060YWV3-F1
#
_cell.length_a   1.000
_cell.length_b   1.000
_cell.length_c   1.000
_cell.angle_alpha   90.00
_cell.angle_beta   90.00
_cell.angle_gamma   90.00
#
_symmetry.space_group_name_H-M   'P 1'
#
loop_
_entity.id
_entity.type
_entity.pdbx_description
1 polymer ?
#
loop_
_entity_poly.entity_id
_entity_poly.type
_entity_poly.pdbx_seq_one_letter_code
_entity_poly.pdbx_strand_id
1 'polypeptide(L)'
;MYLNPGMHRCTISSYSLIFNTSVSLSRLSHTNPLATADGDPHFVVEFPLSKLTVCFNINGEPGHILRMVSDHKHSGVTVNGKLIGAPAPAGSHKQHRTYFSTITIVVNRPKRSYIEVTPKKVILDGRDRLVLPCDTTVSVESGGLAVTIVGKSTVTVTIGGTICFVILVHQYKNPAPYQRNHLGFYISNSKGLSHDCHGLLGQFLYEEVGLAELPGNVMATGDNSTSARSPILKVKGRSVPVVQKTRRIYSGRQSVDCWFARNNAAKLIDGQYEDYVVSHLFDTGDWPHG
;
A
#
# COMPACT_ATOMS: atom_id res chain seq x y z
N MET A 1 -7.43 4.39 -57.47
CA MET A 1 -7.95 5.44 -56.58
C MET A 1 -7.99 4.87 -55.17
N TYR A 2 -7.23 5.51 -54.27
CA TYR A 2 -7.08 5.13 -52.88
C TYR A 2 -8.38 5.40 -52.11
N LEU A 3 -8.86 4.41 -51.38
CA LEU A 3 -9.93 4.58 -50.40
C LEU A 3 -9.33 5.06 -49.10
N ASN A 4 -9.72 6.27 -48.70
CA ASN A 4 -9.69 6.72 -47.33
C ASN A 4 -11.15 6.96 -46.94
N PRO A 5 -11.64 6.32 -45.88
CA PRO A 5 -12.24 7.14 -44.84
C PRO A 5 -11.81 6.68 -43.45
N GLY A 6 -11.37 7.65 -42.67
CA GLY A 6 -11.01 7.48 -41.27
C GLY A 6 -12.20 7.40 -40.32
N MET A 7 -11.83 7.45 -39.04
CA MET A 7 -12.68 7.62 -37.87
C MET A 7 -13.35 6.33 -37.38
N HIS A 8 -12.54 5.45 -36.79
CA HIS A 8 -13.04 4.49 -35.80
C HIS A 8 -13.43 5.26 -34.53
N ARG A 9 -14.73 5.56 -34.45
CA ARG A 9 -15.42 5.84 -33.20
C ARG A 9 -15.05 4.75 -32.19
N CYS A 10 -14.71 5.15 -30.98
CA CYS A 10 -14.66 4.27 -29.83
C CYS A 10 -16.10 3.81 -29.55
N THR A 11 -16.50 2.72 -30.18
CA THR A 11 -17.80 2.10 -29.94
C THR A 11 -17.74 1.48 -28.55
N ILE A 12 -18.47 2.08 -27.61
CA ILE A 12 -18.80 1.44 -26.34
C ILE A 12 -19.67 0.24 -26.71
N SER A 13 -19.03 -0.91 -26.93
CA SER A 13 -19.72 -2.15 -27.24
C SER A 13 -20.25 -2.70 -25.93
N SER A 14 -21.56 -2.51 -25.74
CA SER A 14 -22.40 -3.19 -24.77
C SER A 14 -22.36 -4.70 -25.03
N TYR A 15 -21.41 -5.39 -24.42
CA TYR A 15 -21.52 -6.82 -24.15
C TYR A 15 -21.48 -7.03 -22.64
N SER A 16 -22.67 -7.35 -22.13
CA SER A 16 -22.88 -8.08 -20.89
C SER A 16 -22.01 -9.34 -20.90
N LEU A 17 -20.89 -9.27 -20.19
CA LEU A 17 -20.27 -10.45 -19.59
C LEU A 17 -20.24 -10.20 -18.09
N ILE A 18 -21.22 -10.79 -17.42
CA ILE A 18 -21.26 -10.95 -15.98
C ILE A 18 -20.08 -11.87 -15.63
N PHE A 19 -18.91 -11.30 -15.42
CA PHE A 19 -17.90 -11.94 -14.58
C PHE A 19 -18.26 -11.61 -13.15
N ASN A 20 -19.04 -12.50 -12.55
CA ASN A 20 -19.07 -12.67 -11.10
C ASN A 20 -17.69 -13.21 -10.68
N THR A 21 -16.69 -12.34 -10.64
CA THR A 21 -15.50 -12.58 -9.83
C THR A 21 -15.72 -11.81 -8.54
N SER A 22 -16.41 -12.47 -7.61
CA SER A 22 -15.99 -12.31 -6.23
C SER A 22 -14.50 -12.60 -6.24
N VAL A 23 -13.67 -11.58 -6.01
CA VAL A 23 -12.26 -11.82 -5.72
C VAL A 23 -12.26 -12.60 -4.41
N SER A 24 -12.32 -13.92 -4.51
CA SER A 24 -12.10 -14.81 -3.39
C SER A 24 -10.64 -14.65 -3.02
N LEU A 25 -10.39 -13.79 -2.03
CA LEU A 25 -9.07 -13.49 -1.44
C LEU A 25 -8.35 -14.74 -0.91
N SER A 26 -9.00 -15.90 -0.89
CA SER A 26 -8.43 -17.21 -0.58
C SER A 26 -7.49 -17.79 -1.65
N ARG A 27 -7.30 -17.13 -2.80
CA ARG A 27 -6.34 -17.54 -3.85
C ARG A 27 -5.19 -16.54 -4.08
N LEU A 28 -4.75 -15.83 -3.04
CA LEU A 28 -3.40 -15.27 -3.05
C LEU A 28 -2.41 -16.44 -2.91
N SER A 29 -1.58 -16.67 -3.93
CA SER A 29 -0.50 -17.65 -3.85
C SER A 29 0.38 -17.32 -2.64
N HIS A 30 0.46 -18.27 -1.69
CA HIS A 30 1.14 -18.16 -0.39
C HIS A 30 2.66 -17.89 -0.45
N THR A 31 3.20 -17.50 -1.61
CA THR A 31 4.64 -17.33 -1.84
C THR A 31 5.10 -15.86 -1.89
N ASN A 32 4.19 -14.89 -2.07
CA ASN A 32 4.56 -13.48 -2.15
C ASN A 32 4.18 -12.72 -0.87
N PRO A 33 5.05 -11.83 -0.34
CA PRO A 33 4.72 -11.02 0.82
C PRO A 33 3.54 -10.10 0.54
N LEU A 34 2.55 -10.12 1.44
CA LEU A 34 1.46 -9.16 1.44
C LEU A 34 1.91 -7.90 2.17
N ALA A 35 1.88 -6.76 1.49
CA ALA A 35 2.28 -5.48 2.04
C ALA A 35 1.15 -4.45 1.88
N THR A 36 0.79 -3.77 2.96
CA THR A 36 -0.44 -2.97 3.02
C THR A 36 -0.24 -1.68 3.81
N ALA A 37 -0.99 -0.64 3.45
CA ALA A 37 -1.09 0.60 4.21
C ALA A 37 -2.55 1.05 4.25
N ASP A 38 -3.17 1.02 5.43
CA ASP A 38 -4.59 1.34 5.61
C ASP A 38 -4.87 2.06 6.94
N GLY A 39 -5.95 2.83 7.03
CA GLY A 39 -6.27 3.63 8.20
C GLY A 39 -5.28 4.78 8.45
N ASP A 40 -4.92 5.02 9.72
CA ASP A 40 -4.10 6.17 10.16
C ASP A 40 -2.59 5.87 10.18
N PRO A 41 -1.93 6.03 9.01
CA PRO A 41 -1.64 4.90 8.15
C PRO A 41 -0.91 3.81 8.95
N HIS A 42 -1.60 2.68 9.11
CA HIS A 42 -1.04 1.46 9.66
C HIS A 42 -0.49 0.63 8.52
N PHE A 43 0.79 0.32 8.61
CA PHE A 43 1.48 -0.53 7.67
C PHE A 43 1.52 -1.94 8.23
N VAL A 44 1.20 -2.92 7.41
CA VAL A 44 1.29 -4.35 7.75
C VAL A 44 2.00 -5.05 6.60
N VAL A 45 3.05 -5.79 6.94
CA VAL A 45 3.87 -6.54 6.00
C VAL A 45 3.99 -7.97 6.51
N GLU A 46 3.59 -8.91 5.67
CA GLU A 46 3.78 -10.34 5.88
C GLU A 46 5.09 -10.77 5.24
N PHE A 47 5.90 -11.55 5.96
CA PHE A 47 7.14 -12.17 5.49
C PHE A 47 6.91 -13.68 5.41
N PRO A 48 6.52 -14.22 4.24
CA PRO A 48 6.07 -15.61 4.12
C PRO A 48 7.15 -16.62 4.51
N LEU A 49 8.41 -16.34 4.16
CA LEU A 49 9.55 -17.22 4.42
C LEU A 49 9.80 -17.39 5.92
N SER A 50 9.77 -16.30 6.69
CA SER A 50 9.96 -16.34 8.15
C SER A 50 8.65 -16.53 8.92
N LYS A 51 7.50 -16.57 8.24
CA LYS A 51 6.15 -16.64 8.83
C LYS A 51 5.90 -15.55 9.87
N LEU A 52 6.51 -14.39 9.67
CA LEU A 52 6.34 -13.22 10.54
C LEU A 52 5.42 -12.21 9.89
N THR A 53 4.57 -11.61 10.70
CA THR A 53 3.88 -10.37 10.31
C THR A 53 4.43 -9.23 11.13
N VAL A 54 4.86 -8.18 10.46
CA VAL A 54 5.35 -6.95 11.08
C VAL A 54 4.38 -5.84 10.80
N CYS A 55 4.14 -4.99 11.78
CA CYS A 55 3.33 -3.81 11.61
C CYS A 55 4.01 -2.59 12.19
N PHE A 56 3.77 -1.43 11.59
CA PHE A 56 4.34 -0.17 12.05
C PHE A 56 3.42 0.98 11.67
N ASN A 57 3.70 2.16 12.23
CA ASN A 57 3.03 3.39 11.85
C ASN A 57 4.08 4.31 11.25
N ILE A 58 3.66 5.12 10.28
CA ILE A 58 4.39 6.31 9.86
C ILE A 58 3.49 7.50 10.15
N ASN A 59 3.84 8.31 11.14
CA ASN A 59 3.09 9.53 11.43
C ASN A 59 3.53 10.62 10.46
N GLY A 60 2.85 10.72 9.32
CA GLY A 60 3.06 11.80 8.38
C GLY A 60 2.11 12.97 8.58
N GLU A 61 2.45 14.11 7.97
CA GLU A 61 1.68 15.34 8.07
C GLU A 61 0.66 15.48 6.92
N PRO A 62 -0.47 16.18 7.15
CA PRO A 62 -1.41 16.50 6.08
C PRO A 62 -0.73 17.22 4.91
N GLY A 63 -0.99 16.75 3.69
CA GLY A 63 -0.41 17.32 2.48
C GLY A 63 0.89 16.66 2.04
N HIS A 64 1.63 15.99 2.93
CA HIS A 64 2.79 15.20 2.55
C HIS A 64 2.41 14.07 1.59
N ILE A 65 3.34 13.72 0.71
CA ILE A 65 3.17 12.65 -0.27
C ILE A 65 4.24 11.61 0.04
N LEU A 66 3.81 10.36 0.28
CA LEU A 66 4.70 9.28 0.68
C LEU A 66 4.93 8.30 -0.46
N ARG A 67 6.19 7.92 -0.67
CA ARG A 67 6.57 6.87 -1.63
C ARG A 67 6.37 5.48 -1.02
N MET A 68 5.38 4.76 -1.52
CA MET A 68 5.03 3.42 -1.04
C MET A 68 5.81 2.33 -1.79
N VAL A 69 5.94 2.49 -3.11
CA VAL A 69 6.65 1.56 -4.00
C VAL A 69 7.49 2.36 -5.00
N SER A 70 8.73 1.96 -5.20
CA SER A 70 9.67 2.57 -6.14
C SER A 70 10.47 1.48 -6.83
N ASP A 71 10.08 1.14 -8.05
CA ASP A 71 10.80 0.20 -8.91
C ASP A 71 10.87 0.74 -10.35
N HIS A 72 11.13 2.04 -10.43
CA HIS A 72 11.03 2.80 -11.67
C HIS A 72 12.06 2.36 -12.71
N LYS A 73 13.28 2.06 -12.28
CA LYS A 73 14.38 1.70 -13.19
C LYS A 73 14.15 0.35 -13.85
N HIS A 74 13.59 -0.62 -13.12
CA HIS A 74 13.47 -2.01 -13.58
C HIS A 74 12.06 -2.29 -14.14
N SER A 75 11.02 -2.35 -13.30
CA SER A 75 9.66 -2.60 -13.78
C SER A 75 8.99 -1.36 -14.40
N GLY A 76 9.49 -0.16 -14.09
CA GLY A 76 8.85 1.08 -14.52
C GLY A 76 7.73 1.53 -13.59
N VAL A 77 7.58 0.92 -12.41
CA VAL A 77 6.44 1.15 -11.52
C VAL A 77 6.83 2.04 -10.33
N THR A 78 6.02 3.06 -10.06
CA THR A 78 6.14 3.89 -8.84
C THR A 78 4.75 4.12 -8.27
N VAL A 79 4.62 4.04 -6.94
CA VAL A 79 3.37 4.31 -6.24
C VAL A 79 3.60 5.33 -5.13
N ASN A 80 2.87 6.44 -5.19
CA ASN A 80 2.91 7.50 -4.20
C ASN A 80 1.51 7.73 -3.62
N GLY A 81 1.43 8.17 -2.37
CA GLY A 81 0.17 8.43 -1.67
C GLY A 81 0.17 9.78 -0.97
N LYS A 82 -0.82 10.64 -1.25
CA LYS A 82 -1.00 11.93 -0.58
C LYS A 82 -1.79 11.76 0.71
N LEU A 83 -1.28 12.35 1.78
CA LEU A 83 -1.93 12.37 3.08
C LEU A 83 -2.94 13.52 3.22
N ILE A 84 -4.06 13.25 3.87
CA ILE A 84 -5.04 14.23 4.35
C ILE A 84 -5.19 14.10 5.86
N GLY A 85 -5.35 15.23 6.55
CA GLY A 85 -5.60 15.26 7.99
C GLY A 85 -7.06 15.06 8.37
N ALA A 86 -7.27 14.45 9.53
CA ALA A 86 -8.53 14.44 10.24
C ALA A 86 -8.30 14.79 11.71
N PRO A 87 -9.25 15.51 12.36
CA PRO A 87 -9.26 15.64 13.81
C PRO A 87 -9.16 14.28 14.49
N ALA A 88 -8.47 14.20 15.62
CA ALA A 88 -8.51 12.99 16.42
C ALA A 88 -9.85 12.90 17.18
N PRO A 89 -10.39 11.69 17.43
CA PRO A 89 -11.53 11.51 18.33
C PRO A 89 -11.22 12.05 19.73
N ALA A 90 -12.26 12.47 20.46
CA ALA A 90 -12.12 12.91 21.85
C ALA A 90 -11.44 11.83 22.71
N GLY A 91 -10.48 12.24 23.56
CA GLY A 91 -9.70 11.32 24.40
C GLY A 91 -8.58 10.58 23.68
N SER A 92 -8.28 10.89 22.41
CA SER A 92 -7.14 10.30 21.71
C SER A 92 -5.81 10.91 22.18
N HIS A 93 -4.77 10.08 22.29
CA HIS A 93 -3.40 10.54 22.52
C HIS A 93 -2.77 11.26 21.32
N LYS A 94 -3.33 11.11 20.11
CA LYS A 94 -2.85 11.82 18.91
C LYS A 94 -3.59 13.15 18.77
N GLN A 95 -2.89 14.20 18.34
CA GLN A 95 -3.52 15.50 18.06
C GLN A 95 -4.34 15.48 16.76
N HIS A 96 -3.85 14.77 15.75
CA HIS A 96 -4.55 14.55 14.49
C HIS A 96 -4.22 13.16 13.93
N ARG A 97 -5.02 12.70 12.96
CA ARG A 97 -4.80 11.48 12.18
C ARG A 97 -4.55 11.84 10.73
N THR A 98 -3.81 11.01 10.02
CA THR A 98 -3.61 11.18 8.57
C THR A 98 -4.07 9.96 7.81
N TYR A 99 -4.55 10.16 6.59
CA TYR A 99 -5.04 9.08 5.73
C TYR A 99 -4.64 9.33 4.29
N PHE A 100 -4.54 8.29 3.46
CA PHE A 100 -4.32 8.49 2.03
C PHE A 100 -5.59 9.02 1.35
N SER A 101 -5.56 10.25 0.83
CA SER A 101 -6.66 10.82 0.04
C SER A 101 -6.55 10.53 -1.45
N THR A 102 -5.32 10.34 -1.91
CA THR A 102 -4.99 10.13 -3.31
C THR A 102 -3.84 9.12 -3.39
N ILE A 103 -3.97 8.13 -4.26
CA ILE A 103 -2.89 7.22 -4.61
C ILE A 103 -2.63 7.34 -6.10
N THR A 104 -1.38 7.54 -6.48
CA THR A 104 -0.94 7.56 -7.88
C THR A 104 -0.06 6.37 -8.15
N ILE A 105 -0.30 5.71 -9.29
CA ILE A 105 0.55 4.65 -9.82
C ILE A 105 1.08 5.15 -11.16
N VAL A 106 2.40 5.29 -11.27
CA VAL A 106 3.07 5.60 -12.54
C VAL A 106 3.63 4.31 -13.11
N VAL A 107 3.35 4.06 -14.38
CA VAL A 107 3.84 2.91 -15.14
C VAL A 107 4.58 3.42 -16.36
N ASN A 108 5.89 3.29 -16.41
CA ASN A 108 6.73 3.80 -17.50
C ASN A 108 7.00 2.77 -18.61
N ARG A 109 6.73 1.48 -18.36
CA ARG A 109 6.97 0.38 -19.30
C ARG A 109 5.71 -0.47 -19.49
N PRO A 110 5.37 -0.91 -20.73
CA PRO A 110 6.05 -0.59 -21.98
C PRO A 110 5.77 0.83 -22.49
N LYS A 111 4.70 1.48 -22.01
CA LYS A 111 4.36 2.87 -22.35
C LYS A 111 3.96 3.63 -21.10
N ARG A 112 4.35 4.91 -21.05
CA ARG A 112 4.05 5.79 -19.94
C ARG A 112 2.54 5.93 -19.77
N SER A 113 2.06 5.55 -18.60
CA SER A 113 0.67 5.70 -18.16
C SER A 113 0.67 6.09 -16.68
N TYR A 114 -0.36 6.79 -16.25
CA TYR A 114 -0.59 7.09 -14.85
C TYR A 114 -2.02 6.80 -14.45
N ILE A 115 -2.16 6.26 -13.24
CA ILE A 115 -3.44 5.98 -12.60
C ILE A 115 -3.49 6.85 -11.36
N GLU A 116 -4.51 7.71 -11.25
CA GLU A 116 -4.79 8.47 -10.03
C GLU A 116 -6.10 7.98 -9.44
N VAL A 117 -6.04 7.47 -8.21
CA VAL A 117 -7.20 7.00 -7.47
C VAL A 117 -7.49 7.96 -6.34
N THR A 118 -8.75 8.38 -6.24
CA THR A 118 -9.32 9.11 -5.11
C THR A 118 -10.56 8.35 -4.62
N PRO A 119 -11.11 8.66 -3.44
CA PRO A 119 -12.36 8.06 -3.01
C PRO A 119 -13.55 8.30 -3.95
N LYS A 120 -13.47 9.25 -4.90
CA LYS A 120 -14.57 9.62 -5.79
C LYS A 120 -14.39 9.13 -7.22
N LYS A 121 -13.16 9.08 -7.72
CA LYS A 121 -12.87 8.78 -9.13
C LYS A 121 -11.50 8.11 -9.28
N VAL A 122 -11.39 7.37 -10.38
CA VAL A 122 -10.14 6.87 -10.95
C VAL A 122 -9.89 7.60 -12.26
N ILE A 123 -8.71 8.19 -12.41
CA ILE A 123 -8.22 8.71 -13.67
C ILE A 123 -7.21 7.72 -14.20
N LEU A 124 -7.43 7.22 -15.41
CA LEU A 124 -6.47 6.44 -16.17
C LEU A 124 -6.03 7.28 -17.35
N ASP A 125 -4.75 7.64 -17.40
CA ASP A 125 -4.19 8.39 -18.52
C ASP A 125 -3.02 7.63 -19.11
N GLY A 126 -3.19 7.18 -20.34
CA GLY A 126 -2.21 6.40 -21.09
C GLY A 126 -2.30 6.73 -22.57
N ARG A 127 -2.93 5.86 -23.36
CA ARG A 127 -3.26 6.19 -24.77
C ARG A 127 -4.36 7.26 -24.85
N ASP A 128 -5.41 7.03 -24.09
CA ASP A 128 -6.56 7.92 -23.95
C ASP A 128 -6.70 8.26 -22.46
N ARG A 129 -7.31 9.41 -22.17
CA ARG A 129 -7.61 9.82 -20.80
C ARG A 129 -9.04 9.42 -20.44
N LEU A 130 -9.17 8.53 -19.47
CA LEU A 130 -10.44 8.08 -18.92
C LEU A 130 -10.62 8.60 -17.50
N VAL A 131 -11.84 9.04 -17.18
CA VAL A 131 -12.24 9.46 -15.83
C VAL A 131 -13.44 8.60 -15.42
N LEU A 132 -13.20 7.68 -14.50
CA LEU A 132 -14.16 6.66 -14.09
C LEU A 132 -14.65 6.94 -12.66
N PRO A 133 -15.96 7.03 -12.42
CA PRO A 133 -16.50 7.18 -11.06
C PRO A 133 -16.24 5.95 -10.18
N CYS A 134 -15.81 6.16 -8.93
CA CYS A 134 -15.55 5.06 -7.98
C CYS A 134 -16.82 4.39 -7.46
N ASP A 135 -18.02 4.91 -7.74
CA ASP A 135 -19.30 4.30 -7.35
C ASP A 135 -19.89 3.36 -8.41
N THR A 136 -19.21 3.20 -9.55
CA THR A 136 -19.58 2.28 -10.63
C THR A 136 -18.69 1.04 -10.64
N THR A 137 -19.21 -0.05 -11.18
CA THR A 137 -18.40 -1.24 -11.48
C THR A 137 -18.01 -1.23 -12.94
N VAL A 138 -16.72 -1.13 -13.23
CA VAL A 138 -16.19 -1.01 -14.59
C VAL A 138 -14.84 -1.70 -14.68
N SER A 139 -14.54 -2.29 -15.83
CA SER A 139 -13.21 -2.86 -16.11
C SER A 139 -12.70 -2.29 -17.42
N VAL A 140 -11.46 -1.81 -17.41
CA VAL A 140 -10.78 -1.26 -18.57
C VAL A 140 -9.42 -1.93 -18.72
N GLU A 141 -9.08 -2.33 -19.94
CA GLU A 141 -7.77 -2.90 -20.27
C GLU A 141 -7.18 -2.17 -21.47
N SER A 142 -5.90 -1.80 -21.37
CA SER A 142 -5.17 -1.14 -22.44
C SER A 142 -3.67 -1.32 -22.27
N GLY A 143 -2.99 -1.82 -23.31
CA GLY A 143 -1.52 -1.82 -23.38
C GLY A 143 -0.80 -2.58 -22.25
N GLY A 144 -1.39 -3.66 -21.75
CA GLY A 144 -0.84 -4.44 -20.63
C GLY A 144 -1.17 -3.89 -19.24
N LEU A 145 -2.00 -2.85 -19.16
CA LEU A 145 -2.57 -2.32 -17.94
C LEU A 145 -4.06 -2.64 -17.88
N ALA A 146 -4.52 -3.22 -16.77
CA ALA A 146 -5.94 -3.42 -16.50
C ALA A 146 -6.34 -2.73 -15.20
N VAL A 147 -7.47 -2.04 -15.22
CA VAL A 147 -8.06 -1.35 -14.08
C VAL A 147 -9.50 -1.83 -13.90
N THR A 148 -9.78 -2.46 -12.77
CA THR A 148 -11.13 -2.89 -12.39
C THR A 148 -11.59 -2.12 -11.18
N ILE A 149 -12.75 -1.47 -11.28
CA ILE A 149 -13.43 -0.78 -10.19
C ILE A 149 -14.60 -1.64 -9.76
N VAL A 150 -14.72 -1.89 -8.46
CA VAL A 150 -15.92 -2.41 -7.82
C VAL A 150 -16.52 -1.26 -7.03
N GLY A 151 -17.73 -0.84 -7.41
CA GLY A 151 -18.36 0.37 -6.91
C GLY A 151 -18.33 0.50 -5.38
N LYS A 152 -17.83 1.65 -4.90
CA LYS A 152 -17.70 2.04 -3.48
C LYS A 152 -16.89 1.05 -2.63
N SER A 153 -16.07 0.21 -3.25
CA SER A 153 -15.37 -0.88 -2.57
C SER A 153 -13.89 -0.88 -2.90
N THR A 154 -13.50 -1.24 -4.12
CA THR A 154 -12.10 -1.49 -4.46
C THR A 154 -11.77 -1.04 -5.87
N VAL A 155 -10.52 -0.62 -6.08
CA VAL A 155 -9.91 -0.43 -7.38
C VAL A 155 -8.73 -1.40 -7.48
N THR A 156 -8.75 -2.30 -8.44
CA THR A 156 -7.67 -3.25 -8.72
C THR A 156 -6.92 -2.78 -9.96
N VAL A 157 -5.60 -2.67 -9.86
CA VAL A 157 -4.72 -2.28 -10.96
C VAL A 157 -3.73 -3.41 -11.22
N THR A 158 -3.79 -3.98 -12.42
CA THR A 158 -2.90 -5.06 -12.86
C THR A 158 -1.98 -4.55 -13.97
N ILE A 159 -0.68 -4.75 -13.83
CA ILE A 159 0.36 -4.30 -14.77
C ILE A 159 1.13 -5.53 -15.25
N GLY A 160 1.13 -5.76 -16.57
CA GLY A 160 1.85 -6.86 -17.21
C GLY A 160 1.42 -8.26 -16.77
N GLY A 161 0.28 -8.40 -16.08
CA GLY A 161 -0.19 -9.66 -15.48
C GLY A 161 0.62 -10.16 -14.28
N THR A 162 1.69 -9.47 -13.90
CA THR A 162 2.65 -9.92 -12.88
C THR A 162 2.73 -8.99 -11.68
N ILE A 163 2.24 -7.76 -11.81
CA ILE A 163 2.12 -6.80 -10.71
C ILE A 163 0.63 -6.52 -10.52
N CYS A 164 0.15 -6.60 -9.29
CA CYS A 164 -1.23 -6.31 -8.95
C CYS A 164 -1.30 -5.50 -7.65
N PHE A 165 -2.03 -4.40 -7.71
CA PHE A 165 -2.33 -3.54 -6.58
C PHE A 165 -3.84 -3.50 -6.34
N VAL A 166 -4.23 -3.56 -5.07
CA VAL A 166 -5.62 -3.36 -4.64
C VAL A 166 -5.68 -2.10 -3.81
N ILE A 167 -6.53 -1.17 -4.22
CA ILE A 167 -6.80 0.08 -3.51
C ILE A 167 -8.20 -0.01 -2.92
N LEU A 168 -8.30 -0.03 -1.60
CA LEU A 168 -9.58 0.00 -0.90
C LEU A 168 -10.11 1.42 -0.85
N VAL A 169 -11.40 1.59 -1.10
CA VAL A 169 -12.08 2.88 -1.04
C VAL A 169 -12.96 2.92 0.20
N HIS A 170 -12.52 3.65 1.23
CA HIS A 170 -13.30 3.84 2.46
C HIS A 170 -14.18 5.08 2.32
N GLN A 171 -15.48 4.85 2.20
CA GLN A 171 -16.50 5.90 2.13
C GLN A 171 -17.42 5.87 3.35
N TYR A 172 -17.55 7.01 4.01
CA TYR A 172 -18.49 7.21 5.11
C TYR A 172 -19.73 7.95 4.59
N LYS A 173 -20.91 7.37 4.83
CA LYS A 173 -22.19 8.01 4.47
C LYS A 173 -22.49 9.21 5.35
N ASN A 174 -22.31 9.04 6.67
CA ASN A 174 -22.54 10.05 7.70
C ASN A 174 -21.28 10.17 8.58
N PRO A 175 -20.21 10.81 8.08
CA PRO A 175 -18.95 10.87 8.81
C PRO A 175 -19.05 11.73 10.07
N ALA A 176 -18.55 11.22 11.19
CA ALA A 176 -18.18 12.05 12.33
C ALA A 176 -17.03 13.02 11.95
N PRO A 177 -16.79 14.11 12.70
CA PRO A 177 -15.76 15.10 12.34
C PRO A 177 -14.34 14.54 12.14
N TYR A 178 -14.02 13.44 12.83
CA TYR A 178 -12.74 12.73 12.74
C TYR A 178 -12.68 11.67 11.64
N GLN A 179 -13.78 11.46 10.89
CA GLN A 179 -13.85 10.50 9.79
C GLN A 179 -13.69 11.21 8.46
N ARG A 180 -12.73 10.76 7.66
CA ARG A 180 -12.48 11.24 6.30
C ARG A 180 -12.52 10.05 5.35
N ASN A 181 -13.17 10.22 4.20
CA ASN A 181 -13.04 9.24 3.12
C ASN A 181 -11.57 9.13 2.74
N HIS A 182 -11.09 7.91 2.63
CA HIS A 182 -9.68 7.64 2.40
C HIS A 182 -9.48 6.34 1.64
N LEU A 183 -8.22 6.06 1.35
CA LEU A 183 -7.79 4.91 0.60
C LEU A 183 -6.90 4.02 1.46
N GLY A 184 -7.05 2.72 1.28
CA GLY A 184 -6.05 1.72 1.69
C GLY A 184 -5.30 1.23 0.46
N PHE A 185 -4.03 0.87 0.59
CA PHE A 185 -3.19 0.34 -0.48
C PHE A 185 -2.67 -1.05 -0.13
N TYR A 186 -2.70 -1.96 -1.10
CA TYR A 186 -2.32 -3.36 -0.93
C TYR A 186 -1.53 -3.82 -2.15
N ILE A 187 -0.40 -4.47 -1.92
CA ILE A 187 0.36 -5.19 -2.95
C ILE A 187 -0.13 -6.64 -2.96
N SER A 188 -0.95 -7.00 -3.94
CA SER A 188 -1.54 -8.36 -4.03
C SER A 188 -0.72 -9.30 -4.90
N ASN A 189 0.05 -8.78 -5.84
CA ASN A 189 1.05 -9.55 -6.59
C ASN A 189 2.27 -8.66 -6.87
N SER A 190 3.44 -9.08 -6.41
CA SER A 190 4.71 -8.38 -6.57
C SER A 190 5.64 -9.06 -7.58
N LYS A 191 5.24 -10.15 -8.24
CA LYS A 191 6.14 -10.99 -9.06
C LYS A 191 6.89 -10.20 -10.16
N GLY A 192 6.27 -9.16 -10.71
CA GLY A 192 6.89 -8.31 -11.73
C GLY A 192 7.73 -7.14 -11.20
N LEU A 193 7.76 -6.92 -9.88
CA LEU A 193 8.66 -5.96 -9.25
C LEU A 193 10.06 -6.58 -9.12
N SER A 194 11.10 -5.75 -9.13
CA SER A 194 12.48 -6.20 -8.99
C SER A 194 12.92 -6.35 -7.54
N HIS A 195 14.05 -7.01 -7.31
CA HIS A 195 14.70 -7.08 -6.00
C HIS A 195 15.16 -5.70 -5.48
N ASP A 196 15.34 -4.73 -6.38
CA ASP A 196 15.71 -3.35 -6.05
C ASP A 196 14.48 -2.47 -5.77
N CYS A 197 13.29 -3.07 -5.71
CA CYS A 197 12.06 -2.37 -5.37
C CYS A 197 12.15 -1.78 -3.95
N HIS A 198 11.95 -0.46 -3.85
CA HIS A 198 12.06 0.29 -2.61
C HIS A 198 10.76 1.03 -2.25
N GLY A 199 10.80 1.86 -1.21
CA GLY A 199 9.67 2.62 -0.67
C GLY A 199 9.20 2.07 0.67
N LEU A 200 8.20 2.70 1.29
CA LEU A 200 7.70 2.30 2.61
C LEU A 200 7.20 0.84 2.67
N LEU A 201 6.76 0.29 1.54
CA LEU A 201 6.36 -1.11 1.42
C LEU A 201 7.30 -1.91 0.52
N GLY A 202 7.76 -1.32 -0.59
CA GLY A 202 8.59 -2.02 -1.58
C GLY A 202 9.87 -2.62 -1.00
N GLN A 203 10.51 -1.90 -0.07
CA GLN A 203 11.78 -2.30 0.56
C GLN A 203 11.73 -3.64 1.31
N PHE A 204 10.55 -4.20 1.56
CA PHE A 204 10.37 -5.45 2.29
C PHE A 204 9.99 -6.64 1.40
N LEU A 205 9.75 -6.42 0.10
CA LEU A 205 9.19 -7.45 -0.79
C LEU A 205 10.11 -8.65 -1.03
N TYR A 206 11.41 -8.47 -0.84
CA TYR A 206 12.42 -9.51 -1.03
C TYR A 206 13.35 -9.63 0.17
N GLU A 207 12.89 -9.16 1.32
CA GLU A 207 13.67 -9.15 2.55
C GLU A 207 13.29 -10.31 3.47
N GLU A 208 14.25 -10.70 4.28
CA GLU A 208 14.03 -11.63 5.38
C GLU A 208 14.09 -10.89 6.71
N VAL A 209 13.18 -11.28 7.61
CA VAL A 209 13.14 -10.77 8.98
C VAL A 209 13.23 -11.95 9.92
N GLY A 210 14.16 -11.88 10.87
CA GLY A 210 14.27 -12.81 11.98
C GLY A 210 13.65 -12.26 13.26
N LEU A 211 13.19 -13.14 14.14
CA LEU A 211 12.77 -12.79 15.50
C LEU A 211 13.79 -13.37 16.49
N ALA A 212 14.22 -12.54 17.42
CA ALA A 212 15.12 -12.92 18.51
C ALA A 212 14.62 -12.34 19.84
N GLU A 213 15.12 -12.87 20.94
CA GLU A 213 14.90 -12.32 22.28
C GLU A 213 16.23 -11.72 22.78
N LEU A 214 16.19 -10.50 23.33
CA LEU A 214 17.34 -10.04 24.12
C LEU A 214 17.34 -10.76 25.47
N PRO A 215 18.50 -11.26 25.94
CA PRO A 215 18.67 -11.69 27.32
C PRO A 215 18.35 -10.50 28.23
N GLY A 216 17.36 -10.65 29.11
CA GLY A 216 17.06 -9.62 30.11
C GLY A 216 18.21 -9.51 31.12
N ASN A 217 18.53 -8.30 31.56
CA ASN A 217 19.40 -8.12 32.72
C ASN A 217 18.76 -8.83 33.92
N VAL A 218 19.46 -9.81 34.50
CA VAL A 218 19.04 -10.47 35.73
C VAL A 218 19.14 -9.44 36.85
N MET A 219 18.04 -8.77 37.19
CA MET A 219 17.93 -8.03 38.44
C MET A 219 17.68 -9.06 39.54
N ALA A 220 18.75 -9.48 40.22
CA ALA A 220 18.67 -10.37 41.36
C ALA A 220 18.15 -9.60 42.59
N THR A 221 16.82 -9.50 42.71
CA THR A 221 16.17 -9.09 43.96
C THR A 221 15.01 -10.05 44.23
N GLY A 222 15.19 -10.92 45.23
CA GLY A 222 14.12 -11.62 45.95
C GLY A 222 13.12 -12.44 45.13
N ASP A 223 13.36 -13.74 45.03
CA ASP A 223 12.40 -14.86 44.94
C ASP A 223 11.26 -14.85 43.88
N ASN A 224 11.35 -14.04 42.82
CA ASN A 224 10.61 -14.32 41.58
C ASN A 224 11.31 -13.70 40.36
N SER A 225 12.34 -14.38 39.85
CA SER A 225 13.11 -13.93 38.70
C SER A 225 12.31 -14.07 37.40
N THR A 226 11.41 -13.12 37.13
CA THR A 226 10.86 -12.95 35.78
C THR A 226 11.88 -12.21 34.93
N SER A 227 12.71 -12.96 34.20
CA SER A 227 13.58 -12.37 33.17
C SER A 227 12.67 -11.77 32.10
N ALA A 228 12.50 -10.45 32.10
CA ALA A 228 11.69 -9.74 31.13
C ALA A 228 12.39 -9.77 29.76
N ARG A 229 12.17 -10.85 29.01
CA ARG A 229 12.69 -10.98 27.65
C ARG A 229 11.98 -9.99 26.75
N SER A 230 12.76 -9.18 26.05
CA SER A 230 12.23 -8.18 25.12
C SER A 230 12.41 -8.69 23.69
N PRO A 231 11.32 -8.88 22.92
CA PRO A 231 11.41 -9.39 21.57
C PRO A 231 11.98 -8.32 20.63
N ILE A 232 12.85 -8.77 19.73
CA ILE A 232 13.56 -7.94 18.75
C ILE A 232 13.45 -8.57 17.38
N LEU A 233 13.13 -7.75 16.37
CA LEU A 233 13.30 -8.13 14.98
C LEU A 233 14.74 -7.86 14.51
N LYS A 234 15.27 -8.81 13.74
CA LYS A 234 16.53 -8.70 13.02
C LYS A 234 16.21 -8.50 11.54
N VAL A 235 16.58 -7.33 11.00
CA VAL A 235 16.30 -6.94 9.61
C VAL A 235 17.50 -6.22 9.04
N LYS A 236 18.09 -6.72 7.94
CA LYS A 236 19.31 -6.16 7.33
C LYS A 236 20.43 -5.87 8.36
N GLY A 237 20.68 -6.79 9.29
CA GLY A 237 21.66 -6.63 10.37
C GLY A 237 21.26 -5.66 11.50
N ARG A 238 20.14 -4.95 11.39
CA ARG A 238 19.62 -4.03 12.41
C ARG A 238 18.75 -4.76 13.42
N SER A 239 18.70 -4.22 14.63
CA SER A 239 17.88 -4.74 15.74
C SER A 239 16.77 -3.75 16.08
N VAL A 240 15.52 -4.20 15.97
CA VAL A 240 14.32 -3.38 16.18
C VAL A 240 13.52 -3.94 17.34
N PRO A 241 13.42 -3.23 18.48
CA PRO A 241 12.52 -3.63 19.56
C PRO A 241 11.06 -3.62 19.09
N VAL A 242 10.34 -4.69 19.40
CA VAL A 242 8.94 -4.87 19.00
C VAL A 242 8.07 -5.28 20.17
N VAL A 243 6.75 -5.15 19.98
CA VAL A 243 5.73 -5.69 20.90
C VAL A 243 4.62 -6.34 20.09
N GLN A 244 3.95 -7.36 20.62
CA GLN A 244 2.80 -7.92 19.93
C GLN A 244 1.62 -6.95 19.93
N LYS A 245 0.94 -6.84 18.79
CA LYS A 245 -0.33 -6.13 18.64
C LYS A 245 -1.21 -6.85 17.64
N THR A 246 -2.52 -6.66 17.78
CA THR A 246 -3.50 -7.04 16.76
C THR A 246 -3.88 -5.80 15.95
N ARG A 247 -3.89 -5.93 14.62
CA ARG A 247 -4.32 -4.89 13.69
C ARG A 247 -5.53 -5.35 12.90
N ARG A 248 -6.44 -4.42 12.64
CA ARG A 248 -7.59 -4.64 11.77
C ARG A 248 -7.26 -4.12 10.38
N ILE A 249 -7.41 -4.97 9.37
CA ILE A 249 -7.16 -4.66 7.95
C ILE A 249 -8.43 -4.90 7.14
N TYR A 250 -8.44 -4.49 5.86
CA TYR A 250 -9.56 -4.65 4.94
C TYR A 250 -10.86 -4.04 5.49
N SER A 251 -10.82 -2.75 5.85
CA SER A 251 -11.96 -2.05 6.47
C SER A 251 -12.48 -2.73 7.74
N GLY A 252 -11.59 -3.42 8.47
CA GLY A 252 -11.91 -4.09 9.72
C GLY A 252 -12.51 -5.49 9.58
N ARG A 253 -12.53 -6.06 8.38
CA ARG A 253 -13.05 -7.41 8.12
C ARG A 253 -12.11 -8.52 8.61
N GLN A 254 -10.82 -8.23 8.70
CA GLN A 254 -9.80 -9.20 9.15
C GLN A 254 -8.98 -8.60 10.29
N SER A 255 -8.63 -9.45 11.24
CA SER A 255 -7.67 -9.15 12.31
C SER A 255 -6.38 -9.93 12.04
N VAL A 256 -5.24 -9.29 12.25
CA VAL A 256 -3.92 -9.86 12.06
C VAL A 256 -3.06 -9.55 13.27
N ASP A 257 -2.45 -10.58 13.85
CA ASP A 257 -1.46 -10.43 14.90
C ASP A 257 -0.09 -10.13 14.30
N CYS A 258 0.59 -9.12 14.83
CA CYS A 258 1.84 -8.62 14.27
C CYS A 258 2.82 -8.15 15.33
N TRP A 259 4.10 -8.23 14.98
CA TRP A 259 5.19 -7.58 15.71
C TRP A 259 5.21 -6.09 15.38
N PHE A 260 4.81 -5.27 16.35
CA PHE A 260 4.71 -3.83 16.18
C PHE A 260 6.03 -3.13 16.46
N ALA A 261 6.62 -2.54 15.42
CA ALA A 261 7.74 -1.61 15.54
C ALA A 261 7.25 -0.20 15.85
N ARG A 262 7.79 0.39 16.93
CA ARG A 262 7.42 1.72 17.42
C ARG A 262 8.20 2.82 16.68
N ASN A 263 7.97 4.08 17.07
CA ASN A 263 8.79 5.23 16.71
C ASN A 263 8.98 5.44 15.20
N ASN A 264 7.87 5.54 14.46
CA ASN A 264 7.90 5.73 13.00
C ASN A 264 8.77 4.71 12.25
N ALA A 265 8.73 3.45 12.70
CA ALA A 265 9.51 2.35 12.13
C ALA A 265 11.03 2.57 12.15
N ALA A 266 11.54 3.42 13.05
CA ALA A 266 12.98 3.66 13.18
C ALA A 266 13.76 2.34 13.27
N LYS A 267 14.82 2.21 12.46
CA LYS A 267 15.66 1.00 12.28
C LYS A 267 14.97 -0.20 11.59
N LEU A 268 13.65 -0.19 11.43
CA LEU A 268 12.93 -1.17 10.60
C LEU A 268 12.99 -0.78 9.13
N ILE A 269 12.67 0.49 8.82
CA ILE A 269 12.82 1.06 7.48
C ILE A 269 14.27 1.53 7.26
N ASP A 270 14.73 1.51 6.01
CA ASP A 270 16.10 1.84 5.60
C ASP A 270 16.48 3.31 5.87
N GLY A 271 15.55 4.25 5.63
CA GLY A 271 15.73 5.68 5.90
C GLY A 271 14.99 6.20 7.15
N GLN A 272 14.86 7.51 7.23
CA GLN A 272 13.92 8.21 8.11
C GLN A 272 12.65 8.60 7.35
N TYR A 273 11.67 9.16 8.05
CA TYR A 273 10.38 9.54 7.46
C TYR A 273 10.53 10.44 6.23
N GLU A 274 11.39 11.45 6.35
CA GLU A 274 11.62 12.51 5.37
C GLU A 274 12.14 11.97 4.05
N ASP A 275 12.91 10.88 4.08
CA ASP A 275 13.49 10.25 2.88
C ASP A 275 12.39 9.66 1.96
N TYR A 276 11.24 9.31 2.54
CA TYR A 276 10.08 8.79 1.80
C TYR A 276 9.06 9.88 1.42
N VAL A 277 9.29 11.13 1.84
CA VAL A 277 8.44 12.26 1.46
C VAL A 277 8.88 12.81 0.11
N VAL A 278 7.93 12.96 -0.80
CA VAL A 278 8.19 13.39 -2.18
C VAL A 278 7.46 14.69 -2.49
N SER A 279 8.01 15.46 -3.41
CA SER A 279 7.49 16.78 -3.76
C SER A 279 6.17 16.72 -4.54
N HIS A 280 5.93 15.64 -5.28
CA HIS A 280 4.82 15.53 -6.20
C HIS A 280 4.28 14.10 -6.35
N LEU A 281 2.99 13.96 -6.63
CA LEU A 281 2.33 12.65 -6.74
C LEU A 281 2.87 11.79 -7.89
N PHE A 282 3.32 12.42 -8.96
CA PHE A 282 3.90 11.72 -10.13
C PHE A 282 5.43 11.70 -10.11
N ASP A 283 6.05 11.99 -8.96
CA ASP A 283 7.49 11.94 -8.77
C ASP A 283 7.99 10.50 -8.83
N THR A 284 8.81 10.21 -9.83
CA THR A 284 9.48 8.92 -10.07
C THR A 284 10.99 9.00 -9.86
N GLY A 285 11.47 10.04 -9.17
CA GLY A 285 12.86 10.20 -8.82
C GLY A 285 13.37 9.05 -7.97
N ASP A 286 14.69 8.86 -8.02
CA ASP A 286 15.37 7.78 -7.34
C ASP A 286 15.25 7.88 -5.82
N TRP A 287 15.44 6.74 -5.15
CA TRP A 287 15.61 6.72 -3.72
C TRP A 287 16.90 7.47 -3.34
N PRO A 288 16.89 8.37 -2.32
CA PRO A 288 18.07 9.18 -1.99
C PRO A 288 19.31 8.36 -1.58
N HIS A 289 19.15 7.10 -1.18
CA HIS A 289 20.20 6.28 -0.61
C HIS A 289 20.62 5.04 -1.41
N GLY A 290 20.30 4.99 -2.70
CA GLY A 290 20.75 3.94 -3.61
C GLY A 290 19.79 2.77 -3.70
#